data_AF-A0A950EHH1-F1
#
_entry.id   AF-A0A950EHH1-F1
#
_cell.length_a   1.000
_cell.length_b   1.000
_cell.length_c   1.000
_cell.angle_alpha   90.00
_cell.angle_beta   90.00
_cell.angle_gamma   90.00
#
_symmetry.space_group_name_H-M   'P 1'
#
loop_
_entity.id
_entity.type
_entity.pdbx_description
1 polymer ?
#
loop_
_entity_poly.entity_id
_entity_poly.type
_entity_poly.pdbx_seq_one_letter_code
_entity_poly.pdbx_strand_id
1 'polypeptide(L)'
;MLDLGKPLPQDKLRRVIEWFAEVIEEDKTNIKSVIGLEAGAQLGGKLPLGLGKLFAKFMAGIKAASSHAITTRQKLREFPNYLIDLTNDLLNTANEMLKGQKPRGLLLLFDNLDRYEPERIDRVLFKNCDLIRSLKSHAVFTIPIALEYEPLTGAPQDSYGFSVVLPILALRRQTDPWAHNVVESPSDPAAIAAVREALALRIDLNALFQGLDDVDLLVKMSGGCIRDLMHLVTQSFKQVDGLSRATHQAVIEAIQEMRATYSTAVFAFQDAQPVSKPVEAASRQDLIHATPSSIPSRPGGSRTPLRFL
;
A
#
# COMPACT_ATOMS: atom_id res chain seq x y z
N MET A 1 -11.30 -21.53 -16.81
CA MET A 1 -11.00 -20.50 -17.82
C MET A 1 -10.96 -19.20 -17.05
N LEU A 2 -9.78 -18.60 -16.83
CA LEU A 2 -9.67 -17.32 -16.13
C LEU A 2 -10.41 -16.28 -16.98
N ASP A 3 -11.49 -15.72 -16.45
CA ASP A 3 -12.18 -14.59 -17.07
C ASP A 3 -11.23 -13.39 -16.97
N LEU A 4 -10.46 -13.15 -18.02
CA LEU A 4 -9.36 -12.18 -18.09
C LEU A 4 -9.83 -10.71 -18.09
N GLY A 5 -11.11 -10.48 -17.79
CA GLY A 5 -11.75 -9.18 -17.81
C GLY A 5 -12.21 -8.77 -19.21
N LYS A 6 -12.84 -7.59 -19.30
CA LYS A 6 -13.28 -7.01 -20.57
C LYS A 6 -12.19 -6.12 -21.16
N PRO A 7 -12.06 -6.08 -22.50
CA PRO A 7 -11.19 -5.12 -23.15
C PRO A 7 -11.64 -3.68 -22.86
N LEU A 8 -10.67 -2.75 -22.81
CA LEU A 8 -10.97 -1.33 -22.68
C LEU A 8 -11.72 -0.81 -23.93
N PRO A 9 -12.55 0.24 -23.80
CA PRO A 9 -13.20 0.89 -24.93
C PRO A 9 -12.15 1.44 -25.93
N GLN A 10 -12.04 0.80 -27.09
CA GLN A 10 -10.93 1.00 -28.03
C GLN A 10 -10.91 2.40 -28.65
N ASP A 11 -12.08 2.93 -28.98
CA ASP A 11 -12.23 4.28 -29.53
C ASP A 11 -11.76 5.34 -28.53
N LYS A 12 -12.09 5.17 -27.24
CA LYS A 12 -11.68 6.06 -26.16
C LYS A 12 -10.20 5.95 -25.86
N LEU A 13 -9.70 4.72 -25.81
CA LEU A 13 -8.28 4.42 -25.60
C LEU A 13 -7.42 5.08 -26.66
N ARG A 14 -7.83 4.96 -27.94
CA ARG A 14 -7.16 5.58 -29.07
C ARG A 14 -7.03 7.10 -28.92
N ARG A 15 -8.06 7.78 -28.40
CA ARG A 15 -7.99 9.25 -28.21
C ARG A 15 -6.94 9.65 -27.17
N VAL A 16 -6.80 8.87 -26.09
CA VAL A 16 -5.74 9.09 -25.09
C VAL A 16 -4.35 8.88 -25.71
N ILE A 17 -4.20 7.85 -26.54
CA ILE A 17 -2.97 7.53 -27.28
C ILE A 17 -2.60 8.63 -28.27
N GLU A 18 -3.57 9.09 -29.05
CA GLU A 18 -3.39 10.17 -30.02
C GLU A 18 -2.95 11.46 -29.33
N TRP A 19 -3.52 11.77 -28.16
CA TRP A 19 -3.07 12.90 -27.35
C TRP A 19 -1.60 12.75 -26.94
N PHE A 20 -1.19 11.59 -26.42
CA PHE A 20 0.22 11.36 -26.05
C PHE A 20 1.14 11.54 -27.25
N ALA A 21 0.76 10.99 -28.40
CA ALA A 21 1.52 11.08 -29.64
C ALA A 21 1.64 12.53 -30.16
N GLU A 22 0.58 13.32 -30.05
CA GLU A 22 0.58 14.75 -30.41
C GLU A 22 1.52 15.55 -29.51
N VAL A 23 1.48 15.30 -28.20
CA VAL A 23 2.31 16.01 -27.22
C VAL A 23 3.79 15.75 -27.44
N ILE A 24 4.17 14.51 -27.82
CA ILE A 24 5.56 14.15 -28.12
C ILE A 24 5.97 14.37 -29.58
N GLU A 25 5.08 14.95 -30.40
CA GLU A 25 5.30 15.21 -31.83
C GLU A 25 5.68 13.94 -32.62
N GLU A 26 5.08 12.80 -32.28
CA GLU A 26 5.35 11.53 -32.94
C GLU A 26 4.60 11.41 -34.28
N ASP A 27 5.30 10.86 -35.28
CA ASP A 27 4.83 10.79 -36.66
C ASP A 27 3.60 9.86 -36.83
N LYS A 28 2.66 10.25 -37.70
CA LYS A 28 1.37 9.57 -37.94
C LYS A 28 1.52 8.11 -38.36
N THR A 29 2.63 7.78 -39.02
CA THR A 29 2.95 6.42 -39.47
C THR A 29 3.27 5.49 -38.29
N ASN A 30 3.95 6.01 -37.26
CA ASN A 30 4.22 5.27 -36.02
C ASN A 30 2.94 5.08 -35.20
N ILE A 31 2.05 6.08 -35.16
CA ILE A 31 0.74 5.99 -34.48
C ILE A 31 -0.10 4.84 -35.06
N LYS A 32 -0.17 4.70 -36.39
CA LYS A 32 -0.90 3.59 -37.03
C LYS A 32 -0.35 2.22 -36.65
N SER A 33 0.98 2.08 -36.54
CA SER A 33 1.60 0.81 -36.11
C SER A 33 1.31 0.48 -34.64
N VAL A 34 1.25 1.51 -33.77
CA VAL A 34 0.93 1.40 -32.35
C VAL A 34 -0.52 0.96 -32.16
N ILE A 35 -1.45 1.59 -32.86
CA ILE A 35 -2.88 1.23 -32.84
C ILE A 35 -3.10 -0.19 -33.41
N GLY A 36 -2.37 -0.56 -34.47
CA GLY A 36 -2.42 -1.91 -35.05
C GLY A 36 -1.94 -3.02 -34.11
N LEU A 37 -0.95 -2.73 -33.25
CA LEU A 37 -0.46 -3.65 -32.21
C LEU A 37 -1.48 -3.87 -31.08
N GLU A 38 -2.33 -2.88 -30.78
CA GLU A 38 -3.32 -2.98 -29.69
C GLU A 38 -4.51 -3.87 -30.01
N ALA A 39 -4.90 -3.95 -31.30
CA ALA A 39 -5.92 -4.88 -31.76
C ALA A 39 -5.53 -6.36 -31.62
N GLY A 40 -4.21 -6.66 -31.56
CA GLY A 40 -3.69 -8.02 -31.46
C GLY A 40 -3.23 -8.45 -30.05
N ALA A 41 -3.04 -7.52 -29.11
CA ALA A 41 -2.38 -7.78 -27.83
C ALA A 41 -3.30 -7.71 -26.59
N GLN A 42 -4.62 -7.67 -26.77
CA GLN A 42 -5.61 -7.67 -25.68
C GLN A 42 -5.81 -9.04 -25.03
N LEU A 43 -4.72 -9.66 -24.58
CA LEU A 43 -4.77 -10.89 -23.79
C LEU A 43 -3.75 -10.77 -22.64
N GLY A 44 -4.26 -10.38 -21.47
CA GLY A 44 -3.60 -10.55 -20.18
C GLY A 44 -2.86 -9.34 -19.64
N GLY A 45 -3.52 -8.58 -18.76
CA GLY A 45 -2.97 -7.84 -17.60
C GLY A 45 -1.83 -6.83 -17.80
N LYS A 46 -1.19 -6.75 -18.96
CA LYS A 46 -0.15 -5.78 -19.29
C LYS A 46 -0.82 -4.59 -19.99
N LEU A 47 -0.32 -3.40 -19.69
CA LEU A 47 -0.69 -2.18 -20.41
C LEU A 47 -0.62 -2.48 -21.92
N PRO A 48 -1.58 -2.01 -22.74
CA PRO A 48 -1.53 -2.23 -24.19
C PRO A 48 -0.13 -1.86 -24.69
N LEU A 49 0.54 -2.77 -25.39
CA LEU A 49 1.97 -2.63 -25.72
C LEU A 49 2.27 -1.30 -26.45
N GLY A 50 1.28 -0.78 -27.18
CA GLY A 50 1.30 0.53 -27.81
C GLY A 50 1.38 1.69 -26.81
N LEU A 51 0.42 1.80 -25.90
CA LEU A 51 0.46 2.71 -24.75
C LEU A 51 1.76 2.65 -23.96
N GLY A 52 2.28 1.45 -23.68
CA GLY A 52 3.54 1.29 -22.96
C GLY A 52 4.72 1.92 -23.69
N LYS A 53 4.79 1.75 -25.01
CA LYS A 53 5.85 2.33 -25.85
C LYS A 53 5.74 3.86 -25.95
N LEU A 54 4.53 4.39 -26.14
CA LEU A 54 4.30 5.84 -26.18
C LEU A 54 4.61 6.48 -24.83
N PHE A 55 4.17 5.87 -23.74
CA PHE A 55 4.46 6.35 -22.39
C PHE A 55 5.97 6.34 -22.10
N ALA A 56 6.69 5.28 -22.51
CA ALA A 56 8.14 5.23 -22.37
C ALA A 56 8.84 6.35 -23.15
N LYS A 57 8.41 6.62 -24.39
CA LYS A 57 8.93 7.74 -25.20
C LYS A 57 8.61 9.10 -24.59
N PHE A 58 7.38 9.28 -24.11
CA PHE A 58 6.96 10.47 -23.40
C PHE A 58 7.81 10.73 -22.15
N MET A 59 8.03 9.69 -21.33
CA MET A 59 8.90 9.80 -20.16
C MET A 59 10.35 10.10 -20.53
N ALA A 60 10.87 9.53 -21.63
CA ALA A 60 12.19 9.86 -22.16
C ALA A 60 12.27 11.33 -22.62
N GLY A 61 11.24 11.81 -23.32
CA GLY A 61 11.10 13.19 -23.76
C GLY A 61 11.05 14.18 -22.60
N ILE A 62 10.32 13.86 -21.52
CA ILE A 62 10.28 14.68 -20.31
C ILE A 62 11.62 14.69 -19.57
N LYS A 63 12.35 13.57 -19.53
CA LYS A 63 13.61 13.44 -18.79
C LYS A 63 14.80 14.10 -19.51
N ALA A 64 14.74 14.22 -20.83
CA ALA A 64 15.79 14.87 -21.61
C ALA A 64 15.93 16.37 -21.22
N ALA A 65 17.16 16.90 -21.25
CA ALA A 65 17.43 18.33 -21.12
C ALA A 65 17.53 18.98 -22.51
N SER A 66 16.55 18.71 -23.38
CA SER A 66 16.53 19.17 -24.77
C SER A 66 15.42 20.19 -25.02
N SER A 67 15.49 20.92 -26.14
CA SER A 67 14.41 21.82 -26.60
C SER A 67 13.06 21.08 -26.68
N HIS A 68 13.06 19.82 -27.14
CA HIS A 68 11.86 18.97 -27.15
C HIS A 68 11.29 18.69 -25.76
N ALA A 69 12.12 18.59 -24.72
CA ALA A 69 11.64 18.43 -23.34
C ALA A 69 10.97 19.71 -22.82
N ILE A 70 11.44 20.88 -23.24
CA ILE A 70 10.84 22.17 -22.91
C ILE A 70 9.47 22.28 -23.60
N THR A 71 9.37 21.98 -24.90
CA THR A 71 8.11 21.97 -25.65
C THR A 71 7.11 20.95 -25.08
N THR A 72 7.57 19.74 -24.75
CA THR A 72 6.72 18.70 -24.14
C THR A 72 6.16 19.17 -22.79
N ARG A 73 7.02 19.71 -21.91
CA ARG A 73 6.59 20.24 -20.61
C ARG A 73 5.68 21.46 -20.76
N GLN A 74 5.88 22.29 -21.77
CA GLN A 74 5.05 23.45 -22.06
C GLN A 74 3.66 23.03 -22.53
N LYS A 75 3.55 22.10 -23.49
CA LYS A 75 2.25 21.53 -23.92
C LYS A 75 1.50 20.85 -22.77
N LEU A 76 2.21 20.15 -21.89
CA LEU A 76 1.65 19.59 -20.66
C LEU A 76 1.07 20.63 -19.71
N ARG A 77 1.74 21.78 -19.57
CA ARG A 77 1.25 22.91 -18.76
C ARG A 77 0.07 23.61 -19.41
N GLU A 78 0.01 23.63 -20.74
CA GLU A 78 -1.07 24.26 -21.50
C GLU A 78 -2.36 23.42 -21.52
N PHE A 79 -2.29 22.09 -21.41
CA PHE A 79 -3.47 21.21 -21.56
C PHE A 79 -3.63 20.05 -20.53
N PRO A 80 -3.42 20.24 -19.22
CA PRO A 80 -3.63 19.16 -18.24
C PRO A 80 -5.10 18.68 -18.22
N ASN A 81 -6.05 19.62 -18.38
CA ASN A 81 -7.48 19.32 -18.33
C ASN A 81 -7.95 18.47 -19.51
N TYR A 82 -7.37 18.65 -20.71
CA TYR A 82 -7.80 17.88 -21.87
C TYR A 82 -7.44 16.40 -21.74
N LEU A 83 -6.25 16.08 -21.21
CA LEU A 83 -5.89 14.69 -20.91
C LEU A 83 -6.81 14.11 -19.82
N ILE A 84 -7.14 14.89 -18.79
CA ILE A 84 -8.08 14.47 -17.75
C ILE A 84 -9.45 14.14 -18.36
N ASP A 85 -9.95 14.98 -19.27
CA ASP A 85 -11.25 14.77 -19.92
C ASP A 85 -11.25 13.52 -20.79
N LEU A 86 -10.21 13.30 -21.60
CA LEU A 86 -10.05 12.08 -22.40
C LEU A 86 -9.96 10.83 -21.52
N THR A 87 -9.21 10.91 -20.42
CA THR A 87 -9.08 9.81 -19.46
C THR A 87 -10.41 9.53 -18.77
N ASN A 88 -11.15 10.57 -18.37
CA ASN A 88 -12.47 10.44 -17.77
C ASN A 88 -13.51 9.85 -18.72
N ASP A 89 -13.47 10.20 -20.00
CA ASP A 89 -14.33 9.60 -21.03
C ASP A 89 -14.06 8.09 -21.18
N LEU A 90 -12.77 7.70 -21.19
CA LEU A 90 -12.35 6.30 -21.17
C LEU A 90 -12.85 5.57 -19.91
N LEU A 91 -12.61 6.13 -18.72
CA LEU A 91 -12.99 5.52 -17.44
C LEU A 91 -14.51 5.37 -17.30
N ASN A 92 -15.30 6.38 -17.70
CA ASN A 92 -16.76 6.32 -17.66
C ASN A 92 -17.29 5.25 -18.62
N THR A 93 -16.77 5.20 -19.85
CA THR A 93 -17.19 4.19 -20.84
C THR A 93 -16.83 2.78 -20.37
N ALA A 94 -15.64 2.61 -19.77
CA ALA A 94 -15.25 1.33 -19.16
C ALA A 94 -16.19 0.92 -18.01
N ASN A 95 -16.56 1.87 -17.14
CA ASN A 95 -17.52 1.62 -16.07
C ASN A 95 -18.91 1.24 -16.63
N GLU A 96 -19.35 1.88 -17.71
CA GLU A 96 -20.61 1.54 -18.39
C GLU A 96 -20.62 0.13 -18.95
N MET A 97 -19.51 -0.32 -19.55
CA MET A 97 -19.35 -1.70 -20.03
C MET A 97 -19.39 -2.75 -18.90
N LEU A 98 -19.12 -2.33 -17.66
CA LEU A 98 -19.17 -3.18 -16.46
C LEU A 98 -20.50 -3.09 -15.71
N LYS A 99 -21.38 -2.13 -16.03
CA LYS A 99 -22.71 -2.00 -15.40
C LYS A 99 -23.50 -3.31 -15.58
N GLY A 100 -24.13 -3.77 -14.50
CA GLY A 100 -24.95 -4.98 -14.47
C GLY A 100 -24.21 -6.29 -14.17
N GLN A 101 -22.88 -6.24 -14.01
CA GLN A 101 -22.05 -7.39 -13.60
C GLN A 101 -21.32 -7.07 -12.29
N LYS A 102 -20.93 -8.08 -11.50
CA LYS A 102 -19.99 -7.90 -10.40
C LYS A 102 -18.58 -8.18 -10.92
N PRO A 103 -17.58 -7.32 -10.65
CA PRO A 103 -17.63 -6.07 -9.87
C PRO A 103 -18.37 -4.92 -10.58
N ARG A 104 -19.01 -4.03 -9.80
CA ARG A 104 -19.94 -2.97 -10.27
C ARG A 104 -19.25 -1.76 -10.96
N GLY A 105 -17.99 -1.90 -11.36
CA GLY A 105 -17.16 -0.83 -11.90
C GLY A 105 -15.68 -1.10 -11.73
N LEU A 106 -14.86 -0.16 -12.20
CA LEU A 106 -13.41 -0.20 -12.15
C LEU A 106 -12.89 0.30 -10.79
N LEU A 107 -11.94 -0.44 -10.22
CA LEU A 107 -11.13 -0.03 -9.08
C LEU A 107 -9.68 0.10 -9.54
N LEU A 108 -9.07 1.27 -9.33
CA LEU A 108 -7.66 1.50 -9.60
C LEU A 108 -6.85 1.25 -8.32
N LEU A 109 -6.00 0.24 -8.33
CA LEU A 109 -5.08 -0.03 -7.22
C LEU A 109 -3.69 0.47 -7.58
N PHE A 110 -3.24 1.50 -6.86
CA PHE A 110 -1.87 1.98 -6.90
C PHE A 110 -1.10 1.36 -5.75
N ASP A 111 -0.53 0.19 -6.03
CA ASP A 111 0.23 -0.60 -5.07
C ASP A 111 1.72 -0.20 -5.06
N ASN A 112 2.42 -0.54 -3.97
CA ASN A 112 3.86 -0.34 -3.76
C ASN A 112 4.34 1.13 -3.85
N LEU A 113 3.52 2.12 -3.49
CA LEU A 113 3.97 3.51 -3.44
C LEU A 113 4.94 3.77 -2.28
N ASP A 114 4.98 2.89 -1.29
CA ASP A 114 5.95 2.86 -0.19
C ASP A 114 7.40 2.65 -0.64
N ARG A 115 7.63 2.19 -1.89
CA ARG A 115 8.96 2.06 -2.49
C ARG A 115 9.59 3.38 -2.94
N TYR A 116 8.83 4.48 -2.89
CA TYR A 116 9.31 5.81 -3.26
C TYR A 116 9.46 6.68 -2.02
N GLU A 117 10.38 7.64 -2.10
CA GLU A 117 10.59 8.63 -1.04
C GLU A 117 9.28 9.33 -0.64
N PRO A 118 8.98 9.46 0.67
CA PRO A 118 7.76 10.09 1.17
C PRO A 118 7.47 11.46 0.54
N GLU A 119 8.48 12.32 0.37
CA GLU A 119 8.34 13.66 -0.21
C GLU A 119 7.88 13.62 -1.67
N ARG A 120 8.26 12.56 -2.41
CA ARG A 120 7.83 12.36 -3.79
C ARG A 120 6.37 11.97 -3.84
N ILE A 121 5.95 11.05 -2.98
CA ILE A 121 4.55 10.62 -2.90
C ILE A 121 3.67 11.77 -2.41
N ASP A 122 4.11 12.51 -1.39
CA ASP A 122 3.41 13.69 -0.88
C ASP A 122 3.17 14.73 -1.96
N ARG A 123 4.19 15.02 -2.77
CA ARG A 123 4.05 15.96 -3.88
C ARG A 123 3.00 15.50 -4.89
N VAL A 124 2.98 14.21 -5.25
CA VAL A 124 2.11 13.70 -6.31
C VAL A 124 0.68 13.52 -5.82
N LEU A 125 0.49 12.95 -4.64
CA LEU A 125 -0.83 12.57 -4.13
C LEU A 125 -1.46 13.62 -3.22
N PHE A 126 -0.70 14.30 -2.36
CA PHE A 126 -1.30 15.21 -1.37
C PHE A 126 -1.24 16.68 -1.83
N LYS A 127 -0.07 17.19 -2.22
CA LYS A 127 0.06 18.59 -2.71
C LYS A 127 -0.71 18.85 -3.99
N ASN A 128 -0.81 17.85 -4.87
CA ASN A 128 -1.54 17.94 -6.13
C ASN A 128 -2.78 17.02 -6.12
N CYS A 129 -3.39 16.83 -4.95
CA CYS A 129 -4.52 15.91 -4.79
C CYS A 129 -5.69 16.25 -5.74
N ASP A 130 -5.95 17.53 -6.02
CA ASP A 130 -7.02 17.97 -6.93
C ASP A 130 -6.87 17.38 -8.34
N LEU A 131 -5.63 17.30 -8.85
CA LEU A 131 -5.36 16.70 -10.15
C LEU A 131 -5.74 15.21 -10.15
N ILE A 132 -5.35 14.48 -9.10
CA ILE A 132 -5.66 13.06 -8.98
C ILE A 132 -7.17 12.84 -8.76
N ARG A 133 -7.80 13.70 -7.95
CA ARG A 133 -9.25 13.66 -7.65
C ARG A 133 -10.12 14.05 -8.86
N SER A 134 -9.56 14.76 -9.83
CA SER A 134 -10.27 15.07 -11.09
C SER A 134 -10.54 13.83 -11.94
N LEU A 135 -9.83 12.73 -11.71
CA LEU A 135 -10.09 11.45 -12.35
C LEU A 135 -11.33 10.80 -11.74
N LYS A 136 -12.36 10.56 -12.56
CA LYS A 136 -13.64 9.93 -12.21
C LYS A 136 -13.47 8.43 -11.99
N SER A 137 -12.78 8.07 -10.91
CA SER A 137 -12.42 6.70 -10.57
C SER A 137 -12.57 6.41 -9.08
N HIS A 138 -12.77 5.14 -8.74
CA HIS A 138 -12.48 4.64 -7.41
C HIS A 138 -11.03 4.20 -7.38
N ALA A 139 -10.24 4.72 -6.44
CA ALA A 139 -8.82 4.43 -6.33
C ALA A 139 -8.44 4.06 -4.90
N VAL A 140 -7.50 3.13 -4.77
CA VAL A 140 -6.82 2.79 -3.52
C VAL A 140 -5.33 3.03 -3.71
N PHE A 141 -4.72 3.76 -2.78
CA PHE A 141 -3.30 4.09 -2.78
C PHE A 141 -2.63 3.43 -1.57
N THR A 142 -1.60 2.62 -1.79
CA THR A 142 -0.79 2.05 -0.71
C THR A 142 0.42 2.96 -0.44
N ILE A 143 0.21 4.02 0.33
CA ILE A 143 1.23 5.05 0.59
C ILE A 143 2.32 4.57 1.57
N PRO A 144 3.53 5.20 1.56
CA PRO A 144 4.51 5.00 2.62
C PRO A 144 3.88 5.27 3.99
N ILE A 145 4.03 4.32 4.93
CA ILE A 145 3.44 4.42 6.28
C ILE A 145 3.90 5.67 7.04
N ALA A 146 5.09 6.20 6.72
CA ALA A 146 5.60 7.44 7.28
C ALA A 146 4.66 8.63 7.03
N LEU A 147 3.98 8.70 5.87
CA LEU A 147 3.07 9.80 5.55
C LEU A 147 1.75 9.75 6.33
N GLU A 148 1.42 8.61 6.91
CA GLU A 148 0.28 8.49 7.83
C GLU A 148 0.62 9.06 9.22
N TYR A 149 1.82 8.75 9.73
CA TYR A 149 2.24 9.15 11.08
C TYR A 149 2.92 10.52 11.14
N GLU A 150 3.58 10.94 10.06
CA GLU A 150 4.27 12.22 9.91
C GLU A 150 3.90 12.86 8.55
N PRO A 151 2.67 13.39 8.43
CA PRO A 151 2.22 14.00 7.19
C PRO A 151 2.97 15.30 6.88
N LEU A 152 3.41 15.44 5.62
CA LEU A 152 4.17 16.62 5.17
C LEU A 152 3.26 17.79 4.72
N THR A 153 2.16 17.49 4.02
CA THR A 153 1.20 18.51 3.53
C THR A 153 -0.06 18.61 4.39
N GLY A 154 -0.50 17.48 4.92
CA GLY A 154 -1.76 17.33 5.65
C GLY A 154 -2.10 15.85 5.80
N ALA A 155 -3.09 15.54 6.65
CA ALA A 155 -3.41 14.14 6.89
C ALA A 155 -4.02 13.49 5.63
N PRO A 156 -3.71 12.23 5.30
CA PRO A 156 -4.17 11.58 4.07
C PRO A 156 -5.71 11.61 3.90
N GLN A 157 -6.46 11.48 4.98
CA GLN A 157 -7.93 11.55 4.99
C GLN A 157 -8.48 12.92 4.58
N ASP A 158 -7.74 14.01 4.77
CA ASP A 158 -8.20 15.35 4.35
C ASP A 158 -8.20 15.45 2.81
N SER A 159 -7.28 14.73 2.17
CA SER A 159 -7.18 14.68 0.70
C SER A 159 -8.14 13.67 0.07
N TYR A 160 -8.35 12.51 0.70
CA TYR A 160 -9.03 11.37 0.08
C TYR A 160 -10.22 10.78 0.88
N GLY A 161 -10.62 11.42 1.98
CA GLY A 161 -11.79 11.10 2.80
C GLY A 161 -11.53 10.08 3.91
N PHE A 162 -10.79 9.01 3.65
CA PHE A 162 -10.40 8.05 4.68
C PHE A 162 -9.01 7.45 4.42
N SER A 163 -8.32 7.11 5.49
CA SER A 163 -7.09 6.32 5.49
C SER A 163 -7.29 5.10 6.37
N VAL A 164 -6.72 3.97 5.98
CA VAL A 164 -6.79 2.73 6.76
C VAL A 164 -5.38 2.19 6.97
N VAL A 165 -4.97 2.17 8.24
CA VAL A 165 -3.81 1.39 8.66
C VAL A 165 -4.31 0.01 9.06
N LEU A 166 -3.79 -1.03 8.41
CA LEU A 166 -4.08 -2.40 8.80
C LEU A 166 -3.42 -2.67 10.16
N PRO A 167 -4.20 -2.95 11.22
CA PRO A 167 -3.64 -3.14 12.54
C PRO A 167 -2.88 -4.47 12.63
N ILE A 168 -1.82 -4.49 13.44
CA ILE A 168 -1.21 -5.73 13.90
C ILE A 168 -2.14 -6.31 14.97
N LEU A 169 -2.56 -7.58 14.80
CA LEU A 169 -3.45 -8.20 15.77
C LEU A 169 -2.65 -8.64 17.00
N ALA A 170 -2.89 -8.01 18.15
CA ALA A 170 -2.22 -8.40 19.38
C ALA A 170 -2.54 -9.85 19.75
N LEU A 171 -1.54 -10.73 19.70
CA LEU A 171 -1.68 -12.14 20.07
C LEU A 171 -1.55 -12.38 21.57
N ARG A 172 -1.09 -11.39 22.33
CA ARG A 172 -0.93 -11.44 23.78
C ARG A 172 -1.60 -10.20 24.36
N ARG A 173 -2.24 -10.36 25.51
CA ARG A 173 -2.85 -9.25 26.24
C ARG A 173 -2.09 -9.07 27.55
N GLN A 174 -1.64 -7.84 27.81
CA GLN A 174 -1.03 -7.49 29.07
C GLN A 174 -2.04 -7.72 30.21
N THR A 175 -1.74 -8.67 31.08
CA THR A 175 -2.58 -8.99 32.24
C THR A 175 -2.21 -8.16 33.47
N ASP A 176 -0.97 -7.69 33.54
CA ASP A 176 -0.46 -6.80 34.60
C ASP A 176 -0.20 -5.39 34.02
N PRO A 177 -0.96 -4.37 34.44
CA PRO A 177 -0.77 -2.97 34.02
C PRO A 177 0.63 -2.40 34.27
N TRP A 178 1.40 -2.99 35.19
CA TRP A 178 2.76 -2.55 35.54
C TRP A 178 3.87 -3.33 34.83
N ALA A 179 3.53 -4.36 34.04
CA ALA A 179 4.51 -5.10 33.28
C ALA A 179 5.16 -4.23 32.20
N HIS A 180 6.47 -4.35 32.03
CA HIS A 180 7.22 -3.58 31.01
C HIS A 180 7.14 -4.23 29.61
N ASN A 181 6.67 -5.47 29.52
CA ASN A 181 6.51 -6.21 28.27
C ASN A 181 5.42 -7.29 28.43
N VAL A 182 5.10 -7.95 27.32
CA VAL A 182 4.06 -9.00 27.24
C VAL A 182 4.65 -10.42 27.16
N VAL A 183 5.94 -10.62 27.45
CA VAL A 183 6.62 -11.91 27.26
C VAL A 183 5.98 -13.00 28.12
N GLU A 184 5.67 -12.67 29.37
CA GLU A 184 5.02 -13.59 30.33
C GLU A 184 3.50 -13.64 30.17
N SER A 185 2.93 -12.74 29.36
CA SER A 185 1.48 -12.73 29.13
C SER A 185 1.05 -13.92 28.28
N PRO A 186 -0.05 -14.61 28.63
CA PRO A 186 -0.56 -15.71 27.84
C PRO A 186 -0.99 -15.23 26.45
N SER A 187 -0.86 -16.10 25.45
CA SER A 187 -1.42 -15.84 24.14
C SER A 187 -2.95 -15.98 24.16
N ASP A 188 -3.63 -15.13 23.40
CA ASP A 188 -5.08 -15.19 23.19
C ASP A 188 -5.40 -16.24 22.10
N PRO A 189 -6.04 -17.37 22.45
CA PRO A 189 -6.35 -18.43 21.47
C PRO A 189 -7.31 -17.96 20.38
N ALA A 190 -8.21 -17.02 20.66
CA ALA A 190 -9.14 -16.49 19.67
C ALA A 190 -8.40 -15.61 18.65
N ALA A 191 -7.42 -14.82 19.11
CA ALA A 191 -6.56 -14.03 18.22
C ALA A 191 -5.71 -14.92 17.32
N ILE A 192 -5.11 -15.99 17.86
CA ILE A 192 -4.36 -16.98 17.07
C ILE A 192 -5.26 -17.63 16.03
N ALA A 193 -6.44 -18.08 16.42
CA ALA A 193 -7.40 -18.70 15.51
C ALA A 193 -7.83 -17.75 14.37
N ALA A 194 -8.07 -16.47 14.67
CA ALA A 194 -8.44 -15.47 13.68
C ALA A 194 -7.32 -15.22 12.65
N VAL A 195 -6.06 -15.13 13.09
CA VAL A 195 -4.91 -14.98 12.18
C VAL A 195 -4.72 -16.23 11.32
N ARG A 196 -4.86 -17.42 11.92
CA ARG A 196 -4.80 -18.69 11.17
C ARG A 196 -5.92 -18.79 10.13
N GLU A 197 -7.14 -18.38 10.46
CA GLU A 197 -8.26 -18.35 9.51
C GLU A 197 -7.96 -17.39 8.36
N ALA A 198 -7.46 -16.19 8.66
CA ALA A 198 -7.04 -15.23 7.62
C ALA A 198 -5.95 -15.81 6.70
N LEU A 199 -5.01 -16.59 7.24
CA LEU A 199 -3.99 -17.28 6.46
C LEU A 199 -4.61 -18.41 5.59
N ALA A 200 -5.56 -19.17 6.14
CA ALA A 200 -6.25 -20.25 5.43
C ALA A 200 -7.07 -19.76 4.22
N LEU A 201 -7.51 -18.49 4.22
CA LEU A 201 -8.14 -17.86 3.06
C LEU A 201 -7.19 -17.62 1.88
N ARG A 202 -5.86 -17.75 2.10
CA ARG A 202 -4.83 -17.47 1.09
C ARG A 202 -4.05 -18.69 0.65
N ILE A 203 -3.90 -19.68 1.54
CA ILE A 203 -3.13 -20.89 1.29
C ILE A 203 -3.82 -22.12 1.88
N ASP A 204 -3.64 -23.28 1.26
CA ASP A 204 -4.12 -24.54 1.82
C ASP A 204 -3.16 -25.04 2.91
N LEU A 205 -3.51 -24.76 4.16
CA LEU A 205 -2.70 -25.12 5.32
C LEU A 205 -2.47 -26.63 5.45
N ASN A 206 -3.45 -27.45 5.09
CA ASN A 206 -3.35 -28.90 5.19
C ASN A 206 -2.50 -29.49 4.08
N ALA A 207 -2.45 -28.84 2.91
CA ALA A 207 -1.54 -29.23 1.84
C ALA A 207 -0.10 -28.84 2.15
N LEU A 208 0.12 -27.77 2.91
CA LEU A 208 1.43 -27.17 3.14
C LEU A 208 2.10 -27.61 4.45
N PHE A 209 1.34 -27.91 5.51
CA PHE A 209 1.91 -28.24 6.83
C PHE A 209 1.50 -29.64 7.30
N GLN A 210 2.36 -30.29 8.08
CA GLN A 210 2.07 -31.61 8.66
C GLN A 210 1.01 -31.54 9.77
N GLY A 211 0.96 -30.42 10.51
CA GLY A 211 -0.02 -30.15 11.54
C GLY A 211 -0.26 -28.65 11.73
N LEU A 212 -1.40 -28.32 12.35
CA LEU A 212 -1.76 -26.92 12.62
C LEU A 212 -0.97 -26.31 13.79
N ASP A 213 -0.32 -27.13 14.63
CA ASP A 213 0.52 -26.65 15.72
C ASP A 213 1.71 -25.83 15.20
N ASP A 214 2.29 -26.23 14.08
CA ASP A 214 3.36 -25.48 13.40
C ASP A 214 2.85 -24.16 12.83
N VAL A 215 1.62 -24.16 12.29
CA VAL A 215 0.98 -22.92 11.83
C VAL A 215 0.73 -21.97 13.00
N ASP A 216 0.22 -22.49 14.13
CA ASP A 216 0.00 -21.69 15.34
C ASP A 216 1.31 -21.17 15.94
N LEU A 217 2.39 -21.94 15.83
CA LEU A 217 3.72 -21.51 16.22
C LEU A 217 4.19 -20.34 15.33
N LEU A 218 4.06 -20.44 14.01
CA LEU A 218 4.40 -19.35 13.09
C LEU A 218 3.56 -18.09 13.35
N VAL A 219 2.25 -18.26 13.60
CA VAL A 219 1.37 -17.16 14.01
C VAL A 219 1.91 -16.48 15.26
N LYS A 220 2.21 -17.24 16.33
CA LYS A 220 2.78 -16.69 17.56
C LYS A 220 4.10 -15.96 17.33
N MET A 221 4.99 -16.54 16.52
CA MET A 221 6.32 -15.96 16.26
C MET A 221 6.27 -14.73 15.34
N SER A 222 5.22 -14.58 14.54
CA SER A 222 4.97 -13.34 13.78
C SER A 222 4.54 -12.15 14.65
N GLY A 223 4.20 -12.38 15.92
CA GLY A 223 3.64 -11.35 16.80
C GLY A 223 2.26 -10.84 16.38
N GLY A 224 1.60 -11.50 15.42
CA GLY A 224 0.35 -11.06 14.81
C GLY A 224 0.52 -10.13 13.60
N CYS A 225 1.76 -9.93 13.16
CA CYS A 225 2.06 -9.20 11.93
C CYS A 225 1.88 -10.14 10.72
N ILE A 226 0.88 -9.87 9.88
CA ILE A 226 0.60 -10.69 8.68
C ILE A 226 1.78 -10.71 7.72
N ARG A 227 2.51 -9.59 7.58
CA ARG A 227 3.71 -9.52 6.72
C ARG A 227 4.77 -10.51 7.19
N ASP A 228 5.07 -10.49 8.48
CA ASP A 228 6.10 -11.35 9.06
C ASP A 228 5.65 -12.82 9.07
N LEU A 229 4.34 -13.07 9.28
CA LEU A 229 3.77 -14.40 9.12
C LEU A 229 3.97 -14.94 7.70
N MET A 230 3.70 -14.15 6.66
CA MET A 230 3.92 -14.59 5.27
C MET A 230 5.40 -14.83 4.97
N HIS A 231 6.31 -14.04 5.54
CA HIS A 231 7.75 -14.30 5.44
C HIS A 231 8.14 -15.61 6.11
N LEU A 232 7.70 -15.85 7.35
CA LEU A 232 7.96 -17.09 8.08
C LEU A 232 7.42 -18.32 7.34
N VAL A 233 6.19 -18.24 6.83
CA VAL A 233 5.59 -19.30 6.01
C VAL A 233 6.48 -19.57 4.80
N THR A 234 6.84 -18.54 4.04
CA THR A 234 7.70 -18.69 2.85
C THR A 234 9.07 -19.29 3.20
N GLN A 235 9.68 -18.82 4.29
CA GLN A 235 10.97 -19.32 4.77
C GLN A 235 10.91 -20.79 5.19
N SER A 236 9.78 -21.25 5.73
CA SER A 236 9.58 -22.64 6.15
C SER A 236 9.61 -23.63 4.97
N PHE A 237 9.57 -23.15 3.73
CA PHE A 237 9.69 -23.97 2.51
C PHE A 237 11.01 -23.81 1.76
N LYS A 238 11.94 -22.95 2.21
CA LYS A 238 13.22 -22.71 1.51
C LYS A 238 14.06 -23.97 1.31
N GLN A 239 14.03 -24.88 2.29
CA GLN A 239 14.82 -26.11 2.32
C GLN A 239 13.95 -27.37 2.18
N VAL A 240 12.68 -27.20 1.81
CA VAL A 240 11.74 -28.31 1.65
C VAL A 240 11.79 -28.78 0.19
N ASP A 241 12.18 -30.05 -0.01
CA ASP A 241 12.29 -30.61 -1.35
C ASP A 241 10.93 -30.87 -2.00
N GLY A 242 10.75 -30.32 -3.21
CA GLY A 242 9.59 -30.60 -4.07
C GLY A 242 8.26 -30.12 -3.51
N LEU A 243 7.23 -30.96 -3.60
CA LEU A 243 5.86 -30.68 -3.12
C LEU A 243 5.62 -31.19 -1.69
N SER A 244 6.68 -31.34 -0.91
CA SER A 244 6.58 -31.85 0.45
C SER A 244 5.97 -30.82 1.40
N ARG A 245 5.28 -31.29 2.43
CA ARG A 245 4.81 -30.45 3.53
C ARG A 245 5.99 -29.94 4.34
N ALA A 246 5.91 -28.70 4.84
CA ALA A 246 6.88 -28.18 5.80
C ALA A 246 6.95 -29.08 7.03
N THR A 247 8.18 -29.43 7.40
CA THR A 247 8.46 -30.17 8.63
C THR A 247 8.56 -29.19 9.80
N HIS A 248 8.35 -29.70 11.03
CA HIS A 248 8.59 -28.92 12.24
C HIS A 248 10.00 -28.30 12.26
N GLN A 249 11.01 -29.05 11.82
CA GLN A 249 12.39 -28.57 11.76
C GLN A 249 12.55 -27.36 10.83
N ALA A 250 11.95 -27.39 9.64
CA ALA A 250 11.99 -26.27 8.70
C ALA A 250 11.29 -25.02 9.24
N VAL A 251 10.20 -25.21 9.99
CA VAL A 251 9.50 -24.13 10.70
C VAL A 251 10.38 -23.48 11.77
N ILE A 252 11.09 -24.29 12.56
CA ILE A 252 12.04 -23.79 13.57
C ILE A 252 13.20 -23.02 12.91
N GLU A 253 13.75 -23.53 11.82
CA GLU A 253 14.82 -22.87 11.08
C GLU A 253 14.39 -21.51 10.50
N ALA A 254 13.18 -21.42 9.94
CA ALA A 254 12.60 -20.17 9.47
C ALA A 254 12.49 -19.12 10.60
N ILE A 255 12.01 -19.54 11.78
CA ILE A 255 11.92 -18.67 12.96
C ILE A 255 13.31 -18.17 13.38
N GLN A 256 14.31 -19.05 13.39
CA GLN A 256 15.68 -18.69 13.76
C GLN A 256 16.32 -17.72 12.76
N GLU A 257 16.14 -17.94 11.46
CA GLU A 257 16.66 -17.05 10.41
C GLU A 257 16.03 -15.65 10.50
N MET A 258 14.70 -15.57 10.66
CA MET A 258 14.02 -14.30 10.82
C MET A 258 14.45 -13.58 12.11
N ARG A 259 14.57 -14.30 13.23
CA ARG A 259 15.06 -13.74 14.50
C ARG A 259 16.46 -13.14 14.37
N ALA A 260 17.38 -13.85 13.71
CA ALA A 260 18.75 -13.37 13.49
C ALA A 260 18.74 -12.03 12.72
N THR A 261 17.91 -11.93 11.68
CA THR A 261 17.75 -10.70 10.88
C THR A 261 17.29 -9.51 11.73
N TYR A 262 16.26 -9.69 12.56
CA TYR A 262 15.79 -8.62 13.45
C TYR A 262 16.80 -8.26 14.53
N SER A 263 17.50 -9.25 15.10
CA SER A 263 18.53 -8.99 16.11
C SER A 263 19.62 -8.07 15.55
N THR A 264 20.12 -8.34 14.35
CA THR A 264 21.10 -7.46 13.69
C THR A 264 20.56 -6.04 13.49
N ALA A 265 19.31 -5.89 13.06
CA ALA A 265 18.70 -4.57 12.85
C ALA A 265 18.51 -3.79 14.17
N VAL A 266 18.08 -4.46 15.25
CA VAL A 266 17.89 -3.84 16.57
C VAL A 266 19.22 -3.41 17.17
N PHE A 267 20.26 -4.25 17.09
CA PHE A 267 21.60 -3.89 17.57
C PHE A 267 22.17 -2.71 16.78
N ALA A 268 22.04 -2.72 15.44
CA ALA A 268 22.47 -1.59 14.60
C ALA A 268 21.72 -0.29 14.94
N PHE A 269 20.43 -0.35 15.27
CA PHE A 269 19.65 0.81 15.70
C PHE A 269 20.11 1.35 17.06
N GLN A 270 20.39 0.46 18.02
CA GLN A 270 20.90 0.83 19.34
C GLN A 270 22.29 1.48 19.27
N ASP A 271 23.16 0.96 18.40
CA ASP A 271 24.51 1.50 18.20
C ASP A 271 24.49 2.87 17.48
N ALA A 272 23.47 3.13 16.65
CA ALA A 272 23.31 4.39 15.92
C ALA A 272 22.70 5.54 16.76
N GLN A 273 22.15 5.24 17.94
CA GLN A 273 21.65 6.24 18.88
C GLN A 273 22.74 6.49 19.94
N PRO A 274 23.50 7.61 19.90
CA PRO A 274 24.42 7.93 21.00
C PRO A 274 23.59 8.04 22.27
N VAL A 275 23.99 7.29 23.31
CA VAL A 275 23.35 7.29 24.63
C VAL A 275 23.18 8.75 25.09
N SER A 276 21.97 9.28 24.95
CA SER A 276 21.64 10.58 25.53
C SER A 276 21.78 10.41 27.03
N LYS A 277 22.69 11.17 27.65
CA LYS A 277 22.83 11.21 29.11
C LYS A 277 21.43 11.39 29.72
N PRO A 278 21.11 10.69 30.82
CA PRO A 278 19.84 10.92 31.50
C PRO A 278 19.77 12.41 31.84
N VAL A 279 18.70 13.07 31.39
CA VAL A 279 18.34 14.40 31.88
C VAL A 279 18.18 14.24 33.40
N GLU A 280 19.01 14.93 34.18
CA GLU A 280 18.85 14.97 35.63
C GLU A 280 17.40 15.32 35.94
N ALA A 281 16.70 14.40 36.60
CA ALA A 281 15.34 14.62 37.04
C ALA A 281 15.34 15.83 37.97
N ALA A 282 14.70 16.92 37.54
CA ALA A 282 14.39 18.04 38.41
C ALA A 282 13.72 17.48 39.67
N SER A 283 14.25 17.86 40.83
CA SER A 283 13.84 17.36 42.13
C SER A 283 12.36 17.66 42.37
N ARG A 284 11.68 16.73 43.05
CA ARG A 284 10.25 16.74 43.41
C ARG A 284 9.74 18.01 44.13
N GLN A 285 10.60 18.96 44.49
CA GLN A 285 10.24 20.21 45.15
C GLN A 285 9.80 21.32 44.17
N ASP A 286 10.20 21.24 42.89
CA ASP A 286 9.89 22.31 41.93
C ASP A 286 8.48 22.23 41.32
N LEU A 287 7.80 21.09 41.49
CA LEU A 287 6.46 20.82 40.93
C LEU A 287 5.29 21.17 41.87
N ILE A 288 5.54 21.57 43.12
CA ILE A 288 4.49 21.77 44.14
C ILE A 288 3.95 23.23 44.16
N HIS A 289 4.59 24.18 43.46
CA HIS A 289 4.21 25.60 43.53
C HIS A 289 3.41 26.16 42.34
N ALA A 290 2.97 25.34 41.39
CA ALA A 290 2.08 25.80 40.33
C ALA A 290 0.61 25.75 40.79
N THR A 291 0.06 26.90 41.19
CA THR A 291 -1.37 27.07 41.50
C THR A 291 -2.23 26.98 40.21
N PRO A 292 -3.42 26.33 40.25
CA PRO A 292 -4.27 26.21 39.07
C PRO A 292 -5.17 27.45 38.91
N SER A 293 -5.04 28.18 37.80
CA SER A 293 -6.05 29.13 37.35
C SER A 293 -7.09 28.43 36.46
N SER A 294 -8.33 28.46 36.93
CA SER A 294 -9.62 28.27 36.26
C SER A 294 -9.66 27.73 34.81
N ILE A 295 -10.10 26.49 34.64
CA ILE A 295 -10.67 25.96 33.38
C ILE A 295 -12.20 25.91 33.52
N PRO A 296 -13.00 26.49 32.61
CA PRO A 296 -14.45 26.41 32.66
C PRO A 296 -14.96 25.04 32.20
N SER A 297 -15.98 24.53 32.89
CA SER A 297 -16.62 23.23 32.66
C SER A 297 -17.43 23.20 31.35
N ARG A 298 -17.27 22.12 30.57
CA ARG A 298 -18.13 21.79 29.41
C ARG A 298 -19.39 21.03 29.86
N PRO A 299 -20.58 21.29 29.29
CA PRO A 299 -21.78 20.55 29.59
C PRO A 299 -21.82 19.20 28.83
N GLY A 300 -22.39 18.20 29.50
CA GLY A 300 -22.44 16.80 29.05
C GLY A 300 -23.35 16.57 27.84
N GLY A 301 -22.87 15.72 26.93
CA GLY A 301 -23.64 15.15 25.82
C GLY A 301 -23.42 13.64 25.76
N SER A 302 -24.50 12.89 25.83
CA SER A 302 -24.55 11.42 25.79
C SER A 302 -23.95 10.86 24.49
N ARG A 303 -23.01 9.91 24.61
CA ARG A 303 -22.48 9.16 23.46
C ARG A 303 -23.27 7.88 23.26
N THR A 304 -24.01 7.79 22.16
CA THR A 304 -24.54 6.54 21.62
C THR A 304 -23.48 5.94 20.67
N PRO A 305 -23.16 4.64 20.73
CA PRO A 305 -22.13 4.05 19.87
C PRO A 305 -22.67 3.79 18.45
N LEU A 306 -21.97 4.32 17.45
CA LEU A 306 -22.16 3.99 16.04
C LEU A 306 -21.62 2.57 15.77
N ARG A 307 -22.50 1.67 15.30
CA ARG A 307 -22.11 0.39 14.69
C ARG A 307 -21.91 0.60 13.19
N PHE A 308 -20.77 0.17 12.66
CA PHE A 308 -20.55 0.06 11.21
C PHE A 308 -20.84 -1.37 10.74
N LEU A 309 -21.56 -1.45 9.62
CA LEU A 309 -21.80 -2.64 8.79
C LEU A 309 -20.65 -2.83 7.79
#